data_AF-A0A4Q6BR66-F1
#
_entry.id   AF-A0A4Q6BR66-F1
#
_cell.length_a   1.000
_cell.length_b   1.000
_cell.length_c   1.000
_cell.angle_alpha   90.00
_cell.angle_beta   90.00
_cell.angle_gamma   90.00
#
_symmetry.space_group_name_H-M   'P 1'
#
loop_
_entity.id
_entity.type
_entity.pdbx_description
1 polymer ?
#
loop_
_entity_poly.entity_id
_entity_poly.type
_entity_poly.pdbx_seq_one_letter_code
_entity_poly.pdbx_strand_id
1 'polypeptide(L)'
;MPLEHIQLALESKVPYFIQPVENPTYWIVLLHGYSLEAEMMLKLLEGDLPKDAYVLSLNGPYPFPVKRGEDGFRLGYSWYY
;
A
#
# COMPACT_ATOMS: atom_id res chain seq x y z
N MET A 1 25.65 29.76 5.37
CA MET A 1 24.20 29.90 5.16
C MET A 1 23.52 28.89 6.06
N PRO A 2 22.57 29.30 6.93
CA PRO A 2 21.81 28.33 7.71
C PRO A 2 20.93 27.51 6.75
N LEU A 3 20.94 26.19 6.91
CA LEU A 3 20.01 25.29 6.23
C LEU A 3 18.62 25.53 6.84
N GLU A 4 17.78 26.28 6.15
CA GLU A 4 16.36 26.34 6.48
C GLU A 4 15.75 24.97 6.22
N HIS A 5 15.21 24.33 7.26
CA HIS A 5 14.48 23.08 7.15
C HIS A 5 13.17 23.37 6.42
N ILE A 6 13.16 23.20 5.09
CA ILE A 6 11.92 23.25 4.31
C ILE A 6 11.18 21.94 4.58
N GLN A 7 10.21 21.97 5.48
CA GLN A 7 9.30 20.86 5.71
C GLN A 7 8.23 20.90 4.60
N LEU A 8 8.53 20.26 3.46
CA LEU A 8 7.57 20.07 2.39
C LEU A 8 6.48 19.12 2.89
N ALA A 9 5.31 19.66 3.20
CA ALA A 9 4.10 18.87 3.37
C ALA A 9 3.68 18.32 2.00
N LEU A 10 4.29 17.19 1.60
CA LEU A 10 3.90 16.46 0.40
C LEU A 10 2.58 15.76 0.69
N GLU A 11 1.48 16.35 0.22
CA GLU A 11 0.19 15.64 0.14
C GLU A 11 0.33 14.50 -0.88
N SER A 12 0.62 13.29 -0.40
CA SER A 12 0.70 12.10 -1.24
C SER A 12 -0.67 11.41 -1.30
N LYS A 13 -1.27 11.36 -2.49
CA LYS A 13 -2.43 10.49 -2.76
C LYS A 13 -1.94 9.06 -2.88
N VAL A 14 -2.35 8.22 -1.94
CA VAL A 14 -1.94 6.81 -1.87
C VAL A 14 -3.05 5.94 -2.45
N PRO A 15 -2.79 5.13 -3.50
CA PRO A 15 -3.78 4.16 -3.97
C PRO A 15 -4.06 3.10 -2.91
N TYR A 16 -5.32 2.71 -2.77
CA TYR A 16 -5.77 1.79 -1.75
C TYR A 16 -6.91 0.89 -2.26
N PHE A 17 -7.11 -0.22 -1.57
CA PHE A 17 -8.15 -1.20 -1.85
C PHE A 17 -8.92 -1.48 -0.57
N ILE A 18 -10.24 -1.67 -0.71
CA ILE A 18 -11.12 -1.99 0.40
C ILE A 18 -11.88 -3.27 0.12
N GLN A 19 -12.05 -4.09 1.15
CA GLN A 19 -13.02 -5.17 1.17
C GLN A 19 -14.08 -4.81 2.23
N PRO A 20 -15.19 -4.18 1.80
CA PRO A 20 -16.19 -3.68 2.73
C PRO A 20 -17.05 -4.81 3.28
N VAL A 21 -17.52 -4.61 4.51
CA VAL A 21 -18.51 -5.44 5.21
C VAL A 21 -19.59 -4.51 5.74
N GLU A 22 -20.86 -4.91 5.68
CA GLU A 22 -22.01 -4.05 6.05
C GLU A 22 -21.99 -3.62 7.52
N ASN A 23 -21.53 -4.51 8.42
CA ASN A 23 -21.46 -4.27 9.86
C ASN A 23 -20.13 -4.81 10.44
N PRO A 24 -19.00 -4.11 10.22
CA PRO A 24 -17.71 -4.61 10.67
C PRO A 24 -17.57 -4.49 12.19
N THR A 25 -17.00 -5.51 12.82
CA THR A 25 -16.71 -5.52 14.27
C THR A 25 -15.36 -4.86 14.59
N TYR A 26 -14.43 -4.88 13.63
CA TYR A 26 -13.11 -4.23 13.70
C TYR A 26 -12.53 -3.97 12.31
N TRP A 27 -11.40 -3.26 12.29
CA TRP A 27 -10.66 -2.92 11.08
C TRP A 27 -9.34 -3.69 11.01
N ILE A 28 -8.97 -4.13 9.81
CA ILE A 28 -7.64 -4.64 9.49
C ILE A 28 -7.02 -3.72 8.45
N VAL A 29 -5.80 -3.26 8.72
CA VAL A 29 -5.00 -2.51 7.75
C VAL A 29 -3.86 -3.40 7.28
N LEU A 30 -3.85 -3.71 5.97
CA LEU A 30 -2.80 -4.49 5.32
C LEU A 30 -1.73 -3.55 4.76
N LEU A 31 -0.50 -3.76 5.21
CA LEU A 31 0.69 -3.06 4.73
C LEU A 31 1.59 -4.07 4.04
N HIS A 32 1.86 -3.86 2.77
CA HIS A 32 2.68 -4.77 1.97
C HIS A 32 4.18 -4.60 2.26
N GLY A 33 5.00 -5.61 1.96
CA GLY A 33 6.46 -5.52 2.03
C GLY A 33 7.08 -4.66 0.92
N TYR A 34 8.39 -4.42 0.98
CA TYR A 34 9.12 -3.63 -0.02
C TYR A 34 8.91 -4.17 -1.44
N SER A 35 8.72 -3.28 -2.43
CA SER A 35 8.49 -3.59 -3.85
C SER A 35 7.16 -4.29 -4.18
N LEU A 36 6.30 -4.50 -3.17
CA LEU A 36 4.99 -5.11 -3.35
C LEU A 36 3.91 -4.04 -3.56
N GLU A 37 2.68 -4.51 -3.76
CA GLU A 37 1.50 -3.71 -4.07
C GLU A 37 0.33 -4.15 -3.16
N ALA A 38 -0.51 -3.21 -2.77
CA ALA A 38 -1.66 -3.40 -1.90
C ALA A 38 -2.66 -4.43 -2.43
N GLU A 39 -2.93 -4.40 -3.75
CA GLU A 39 -3.85 -5.34 -4.39
C GLU A 39 -3.35 -6.78 -4.29
N MET A 40 -2.05 -6.98 -4.50
CA MET A 40 -1.44 -8.30 -4.42
C MET A 40 -1.49 -8.84 -2.98
N MET A 41 -1.23 -7.99 -1.98
CA MET A 41 -1.34 -8.37 -0.58
C MET A 41 -2.77 -8.79 -0.21
N LEU A 42 -3.77 -8.04 -0.68
CA LEU A 42 -5.17 -8.35 -0.45
C LEU A 42 -5.56 -9.69 -1.10
N LYS A 43 -5.20 -9.90 -2.37
CA LYS A 43 -5.46 -11.15 -3.12
C LYS A 43 -4.82 -12.38 -2.48
N LEU A 44 -3.60 -12.25 -1.96
CA LEU A 44 -2.90 -13.35 -1.31
C LEU A 44 -3.58 -13.79 -0.01
N LEU A 45 -4.24 -12.87 0.70
CA LEU A 45 -4.84 -13.12 2.02
C LEU A 45 -6.37 -13.26 1.98
N GLU A 46 -7.03 -13.03 0.85
CA GLU A 46 -8.49 -13.00 0.73
C GLU A 46 -9.20 -14.25 1.31
N GLY A 47 -8.56 -15.41 1.17
CA GLY A 47 -9.06 -16.68 1.72
C GLY A 47 -8.95 -16.78 3.24
N ASP A 48 -7.94 -16.14 3.84
CA ASP A 48 -7.62 -16.21 5.27
C ASP A 48 -8.17 -15.02 6.07
N LEU A 49 -8.61 -13.96 5.38
CA LEU A 49 -9.15 -12.76 6.03
C LEU A 49 -10.51 -13.06 6.70
N PRO A 50 -10.70 -12.61 7.95
CA PRO A 50 -11.98 -12.70 8.64
C PRO A 50 -13.10 -12.03 7.85
N LYS A 51 -14.29 -12.65 7.84
CA LYS A 51 -15.44 -12.15 7.07
C LYS A 51 -16.22 -11.05 7.78
N ASP A 52 -15.92 -10.79 9.05
CA ASP A 52 -16.55 -9.75 9.88
C ASP A 52 -15.69 -8.49 10.05
N ALA A 53 -14.52 -8.45 9.40
CA ALA A 53 -13.59 -7.33 9.46
C ALA A 53 -13.74 -6.41 8.25
N TYR A 54 -13.65 -5.10 8.45
CA TYR A 54 -13.42 -4.15 7.36
C TYR A 54 -11.92 -4.18 7.01
N VAL A 55 -11.58 -4.57 5.78
CA VAL A 55 -10.16 -4.67 5.37
C VAL A 55 -9.79 -3.52 4.45
N LEU A 56 -8.74 -2.79 4.82
CA LEU A 56 -8.11 -1.73 4.04
C LEU A 56 -6.69 -2.16 3.67
N SER A 57 -6.35 -2.19 2.39
CA SER A 57 -5.00 -2.45 1.90
C SER A 57 -4.44 -1.21 1.23
N LEU A 58 -3.25 -0.77 1.65
CA LEU A 58 -2.66 0.52 1.25
C LEU A 58 -1.32 0.32 0.53
N ASN A 59 -1.08 1.11 -0.52
CA ASN A 59 0.26 1.20 -1.10
C ASN A 59 1.18 2.09 -0.24
N GLY A 60 2.48 1.85 -0.28
CA GLY A 60 3.46 2.82 0.19
C GLY A 60 3.37 4.14 -0.59
N PRO A 61 3.68 5.29 0.01
CA PRO A 61 3.60 6.59 -0.68
C PRO A 61 4.66 6.77 -1.76
N TYR A 62 5.68 5.91 -1.80
CA TYR A 62 6.82 6.03 -2.72
C TYR A 62 6.77 4.95 -3.80
N PRO A 63 6.23 5.26 -5.00
CA PRO A 63 6.26 4.35 -6.14
C PRO A 63 7.67 4.27 -6.74
N PHE A 64 8.07 3.08 -7.17
CA PHE A 64 9.31 2.88 -7.92
C PHE A 64 9.20 1.71 -8.91
N PRO A 65 9.97 1.73 -10.01
CA PRO A 65 9.92 0.67 -11.00
C PRO A 65 10.60 -0.60 -10.48
N VAL A 66 9.90 -1.73 -10.58
CA VAL A 66 10.40 -3.07 -10.25
C VAL A 66 10.57 -3.85 -11.54
N LYS A 67 11.78 -4.35 -11.80
CA LYS A 67 12.09 -5.12 -13.01
C LYS A 67 11.28 -6.42 -13.04
N ARG A 68 10.66 -6.72 -14.18
CA ARG A 68 9.90 -7.96 -14.42
C ARG A 68 10.45 -8.65 -15.66
N GLY A 69 11.41 -9.56 -15.45
CA GLY A 69 12.04 -10.32 -16.53
C GLY A 69 12.80 -9.42 -17.53
N GLU A 70 12.89 -9.90 -18.77
CA GLU A 70 13.55 -9.18 -19.87
C GLU A 70 12.63 -8.12 -20.52
N ASP A 71 11.31 -8.26 -20.38
CA ASP A 71 10.33 -7.54 -21.20
C ASP A 71 9.58 -6.40 -20.49
N GLY A 72 9.95 -6.02 -19.26
CA GLY A 72 9.36 -4.81 -18.69
C GLY A 72 9.60 -4.52 -17.22
N PHE A 73 8.86 -3.50 -16.77
CA PHE A 73 8.79 -3.07 -15.38
C PHE A 73 7.34 -3.11 -14.92
N ARG A 74 7.14 -3.40 -13.64
CA ARG A 74 5.88 -3.11 -12.95
C ARG A 74 6.11 -2.02 -11.91
N LEU A 75 5.04 -1.46 -11.41
CA LEU A 75 5.11 -0.52 -10.29
C LEU A 75 5.23 -1.32 -8.98
N GLY A 76 6.17 -0.93 -8.13
CA GLY A 76 6.22 -1.36 -6.73
C GLY A 76 6.21 -0.15 -5.81
N TYR A 77 5.97 -0.37 -4.53
CA TYR A 77 5.89 0.71 -3.55
C TYR A 77 6.79 0.48 -2.34
N SER A 78 7.22 1.58 -1.72
CA SER A 78 7.99 1.61 -0.47
C SER A 78 7.32 2.50 0.56
N TRP A 79 7.47 2.14 1.82
CA TRP A 79 7.03 2.94 2.98
C TRP A 79 8.06 3.99 3.40
N TYR A 80 9.31 3.81 2.98
CA TYR A 80 10.45 4.66 3.32
C TYR A 80 11.26 5.02 2.07
N TYR A 81 11.89 6.19 2.12
CA TYR A 81 12.80 6.71 1.08
C TYR A 81 14.20 6.09 1.21
#